data_AF-A0A6I7P2E7-F1
#
_entry.id   AF-A0A6I7P2E7-F1
#
_cell.length_a   1.000
_cell.length_b   1.000
_cell.length_c   1.000
_cell.angle_alpha   90.00
_cell.angle_beta   90.00
_cell.angle_gamma   90.00
#
_symmetry.space_group_name_H-M   'P 1'
#
loop_
_entity.id
_entity.type
_entity.pdbx_description
1 polymer ?
#
loop_
_entity_poly.entity_id
_entity_poly.type
_entity_poly.pdbx_seq_one_letter_code
_entity_poly.pdbx_strand_id
1 'polypeptide(L)'
;MRYRKRIRIMKGLTLNLSKSGVSMTAGIPGMSVNTGRRGTYLNTGVPGTGLYDRQRIGGGASGGSSSAAAPRSRPRHAGGTWDGYEQHSFELSLDASGDPVLKDETGSVILDPGLLRQIRRSPDYKRQFRELSKRVHAQHEQETEAFVEIHTLTPEVRPASSWKDALSQIAPEAFRPRSFDGSPPDPERIREELVAEAKREVRPLAFWKARHMRDEYVAVRLRTRLAAEEAAYTKALLDFETKEAMRRESWDEAERVRCETERDRIERALAGDKGFVEEAFEARIEDMELPVEFSIDLDYDEKAGLLHLDIDLPEIEDLPQKKTNILASGKVSIKDKSKRELTSQYAHCVTGLLFFFAGEAFNVSPKVQTVVASGYTQRVNGRTGHEQDDYVASVRFERSFFSKLNTKALEPTEAIRGFEHRFEPYADGRLKTIEPL
;
A
#
# COMPACT_ATOMS: atom_id res chain seq x y z
N MET A 1 6.07 -13.65 23.14
CA MET A 1 5.46 -12.81 22.08
C MET A 1 5.78 -11.33 22.27
N ARG A 2 6.44 -10.71 21.28
CA ARG A 2 6.66 -9.25 21.19
C ARG A 2 5.49 -8.63 20.42
N TYR A 3 4.62 -7.87 21.09
CA TYR A 3 3.53 -7.13 20.45
C TYR A 3 4.07 -5.80 19.91
N ARG A 4 3.87 -5.57 18.60
CA ARG A 4 4.15 -4.31 17.91
C ARG A 4 2.98 -4.01 16.98
N LYS A 5 2.34 -2.85 17.14
CA LYS A 5 1.31 -2.33 16.21
C LYS A 5 1.84 -1.02 15.61
N ARG A 6 1.86 -0.93 14.29
CA ARG A 6 2.23 0.29 13.55
C ARG A 6 0.94 0.88 13.00
N ILE A 7 0.70 2.16 13.29
CA ILE A 7 -0.47 2.92 12.83
C ILE A 7 0.07 4.04 11.95
N ARG A 8 -0.34 4.10 10.69
CA ARG A 8 0.02 5.19 9.77
C ARG A 8 -0.98 6.32 10.01
N ILE A 9 -0.49 7.52 10.29
CA ILE A 9 -1.34 8.69 10.58
C ILE A 9 -1.51 9.49 9.29
N MET A 10 -0.43 9.71 8.55
CA MET A 10 -0.42 10.38 7.24
C MET A 10 0.83 9.96 6.44
N LYS A 11 0.97 10.39 5.18
CA LYS A 11 2.15 10.06 4.36
C LYS A 11 3.41 10.62 5.04
N GLY A 12 4.36 9.73 5.30
CA GLY A 12 5.59 10.06 6.04
C GLY A 12 5.44 10.12 7.56
N LEU A 13 4.25 9.98 8.17
CA LEU A 13 4.10 9.98 9.64
C LEU A 13 3.46 8.68 10.14
N THR A 14 4.17 7.98 11.03
CA THR A 14 3.70 6.72 11.63
C THR A 14 3.88 6.69 13.13
N LEU A 15 2.90 6.13 13.84
CA LEU A 15 2.95 5.84 15.27
C LEU A 15 3.24 4.36 15.49
N ASN A 16 4.22 4.04 16.33
CA ASN A 16 4.61 2.68 16.68
C ASN A 16 4.27 2.42 18.15
N LEU A 17 3.40 1.44 18.41
CA LEU A 17 3.00 0.98 19.73
C LEU A 17 3.69 -0.36 20.06
N SER A 18 4.38 -0.43 21.18
CA SER A 18 5.05 -1.65 21.66
C SER A 18 4.92 -1.81 23.17
N LYS A 19 5.20 -3.03 23.70
CA LYS A 19 5.31 -3.26 25.15
C LYS A 19 6.30 -2.34 25.87
N SER A 20 7.26 -1.75 25.15
CA SER A 20 8.29 -0.85 25.70
C SER A 20 7.99 0.64 25.57
N GLY A 21 6.81 1.01 25.03
CA GLY A 21 6.37 2.40 24.89
C GLY A 21 5.94 2.77 23.46
N VAL A 22 5.49 4.02 23.32
CA VAL A 22 5.05 4.68 22.08
C VAL A 22 6.23 5.41 21.43
N SER A 23 6.36 5.33 20.11
CA SER A 23 7.30 6.13 19.35
C SER A 23 6.68 6.62 18.04
N MET A 24 7.07 7.81 17.59
CA MET A 24 6.61 8.43 16.35
C MET A 24 7.73 8.38 15.31
N THR A 25 7.42 8.16 14.04
CA THR A 25 8.39 8.22 12.93
C THR A 25 7.87 9.15 11.86
N ALA A 26 8.64 10.19 11.55
CA ALA A 26 8.33 11.22 10.57
C ALA A 26 9.40 11.22 9.45
N GLY A 27 8.99 11.09 8.18
CA GLY A 27 9.85 11.13 7.00
C GLY A 27 9.54 10.04 5.97
N ILE A 28 10.25 10.10 4.85
CA ILE A 28 10.03 9.29 3.64
C ILE A 28 10.88 8.01 3.65
N PRO A 29 10.57 7.01 2.80
CA PRO A 29 11.43 5.83 2.64
C PRO A 29 12.85 6.24 2.29
N GLY A 30 13.80 5.86 3.17
CA GLY A 30 15.21 6.21 3.03
C GLY A 30 15.67 7.46 3.77
N MET A 31 14.76 8.25 4.35
CA MET A 31 15.10 9.35 5.26
C MET A 31 13.95 9.63 6.24
N SER A 32 14.08 9.17 7.49
CA SER A 32 13.03 9.34 8.50
C SER A 32 13.60 9.53 9.91
N VAL A 33 12.96 10.38 10.71
CA VAL A 33 13.27 10.63 12.12
C VAL A 33 12.32 9.84 13.00
N ASN A 34 12.84 9.02 13.90
CA ASN A 34 12.08 8.25 14.88
C ASN A 34 12.31 8.81 16.30
N THR A 35 11.25 9.25 16.96
CA THR A 35 11.27 9.85 18.29
C THR A 35 10.48 8.99 19.28
N GLY A 36 11.10 8.61 20.40
CA GLY A 36 10.42 7.87 21.46
C GLY A 36 11.22 7.82 22.77
N ARG A 37 10.76 7.02 23.74
CA ARG A 37 11.33 6.94 25.10
C ARG A 37 12.84 6.63 25.16
N ARG A 38 13.44 6.04 24.12
CA ARG A 38 14.88 5.71 24.05
C ARG A 38 15.73 6.79 23.36
N GLY A 39 15.12 7.89 22.92
CA GLY A 39 15.78 9.00 22.23
C GLY A 39 15.29 9.18 20.78
N THR A 40 15.80 10.23 20.14
CA THR A 40 15.52 10.59 18.75
C THR A 40 16.59 10.01 17.84
N TYR A 41 16.17 9.40 16.72
CA TYR A 41 17.06 8.74 15.77
C TYR A 41 16.75 9.17 14.35
N LEU A 42 17.76 9.61 13.61
CA LEU A 42 17.70 9.76 12.16
C LEU A 42 18.01 8.42 11.51
N ASN A 43 17.12 7.96 10.64
CA ASN A 43 17.31 6.77 9.83
C ASN A 43 17.46 7.22 8.39
N THR A 44 18.63 6.99 7.82
CA THR A 44 18.92 7.19 6.41
C THR A 44 19.15 5.83 5.79
N GLY A 45 18.76 5.64 4.54
CA GLY A 45 18.94 4.34 3.90
C GLY A 45 18.57 4.40 2.44
N VAL A 46 19.12 3.50 1.65
CA VAL A 46 18.81 3.42 0.24
C VAL A 46 17.73 2.35 0.08
N PRO A 47 16.49 2.70 -0.32
CA PRO A 47 15.42 1.72 -0.46
C PRO A 47 15.81 0.62 -1.46
N GLY A 48 15.55 -0.64 -1.10
CA GLY A 48 15.81 -1.79 -1.98
C GLY A 48 17.23 -2.37 -1.95
N THR A 49 18.19 -1.77 -1.23
CA THR A 49 19.58 -2.28 -1.16
C THR A 49 19.92 -3.02 0.13
N GLY A 50 19.07 -2.91 1.16
CA GLY A 50 19.36 -3.41 2.51
C GLY A 50 20.35 -2.55 3.31
N LEU A 51 20.86 -1.46 2.71
CA LEU A 51 21.78 -0.52 3.35
C LEU A 51 20.99 0.57 4.07
N TYR A 52 21.15 0.64 5.38
CA TYR A 52 20.56 1.65 6.23
C TYR A 52 21.56 2.08 7.30
N ASP A 53 21.56 3.36 7.63
CA ASP A 53 22.24 3.92 8.77
C ASP A 53 21.22 4.49 9.76
N ARG A 54 21.53 4.38 11.05
CA ARG A 54 20.70 4.87 12.14
C ARG A 54 21.56 5.64 13.12
N GLN A 55 21.49 6.96 13.04
CA GLN A 55 22.20 7.85 13.92
C GLN A 55 21.28 8.35 15.04
N ARG A 56 21.75 8.30 16.29
CA ARG A 56 21.02 8.93 17.41
C ARG A 56 21.26 10.45 17.36
N ILE A 57 20.20 11.23 17.26
CA ILE A 57 20.27 12.69 17.34
C ILE A 57 20.10 13.05 18.82
N GLY A 58 21.23 13.32 19.49
CA GLY A 58 21.27 13.73 20.89
C GLY A 58 21.81 12.65 21.84
N GLY A 59 22.92 12.98 22.50
CA GLY A 59 23.66 12.15 23.46
C GLY A 59 25.16 12.36 23.28
N GLY A 60 25.82 13.00 24.25
CA GLY A 60 27.26 13.29 24.19
C GLY A 60 28.11 12.02 24.07
N ALA A 61 29.18 12.11 23.30
CA ALA A 61 30.13 11.03 23.06
C ALA A 61 30.81 10.58 24.36
N SER A 62 30.86 9.26 24.59
CA SER A 62 31.85 8.65 25.46
C SER A 62 32.53 7.51 24.71
N GLY A 63 33.86 7.61 24.64
CA GLY A 63 34.73 6.65 23.97
C GLY A 63 34.82 5.31 24.69
N GLY A 64 35.25 4.30 23.94
CA GLY A 64 35.60 2.98 24.45
C GLY A 64 36.40 2.23 23.41
N SER A 65 37.65 1.92 23.75
CA SER A 65 38.70 1.30 22.95
C SER A 65 38.58 -0.23 22.86
N SER A 66 39.35 -0.79 21.90
CA SER A 66 39.80 -2.20 21.81
C SER A 66 38.71 -3.22 21.39
N SER A 67 38.97 -4.34 20.70
CA SER A 67 40.19 -5.10 20.45
C SER A 67 40.03 -6.10 19.26
N ALA A 68 41.18 -6.53 18.72
CA ALA A 68 41.50 -7.63 17.79
C ALA A 68 40.45 -8.70 17.41
N ALA A 69 40.43 -9.06 16.10
CA ALA A 69 40.60 -10.45 15.63
C ALA A 69 40.90 -10.49 14.12
N ALA A 70 42.04 -11.10 13.75
CA ALA A 70 42.37 -11.56 12.39
C ALA A 70 41.94 -13.05 12.22
N PRO A 71 42.20 -13.71 11.08
CA PRO A 71 41.77 -13.42 9.72
C PRO A 71 41.00 -14.63 9.13
N ARG A 72 40.20 -14.44 8.07
CA ARG A 72 39.79 -15.56 7.20
C ARG A 72 39.92 -15.23 5.71
N SER A 73 40.80 -16.01 5.11
CA SER A 73 41.15 -16.18 3.71
C SER A 73 39.98 -16.11 2.72
N ARG A 74 40.23 -15.42 1.60
CA ARG A 74 39.51 -15.63 0.34
C ARG A 74 40.50 -15.96 -0.79
N PRO A 75 40.06 -16.73 -1.81
CA PRO A 75 40.94 -17.29 -2.82
C PRO A 75 41.34 -16.24 -3.85
N ARG A 76 42.60 -16.34 -4.29
CA ARG A 76 43.10 -15.71 -5.51
C ARG A 76 42.34 -16.26 -6.73
N HIS A 77 41.76 -15.37 -7.52
CA HIS A 77 41.71 -15.55 -8.97
C HIS A 77 42.39 -14.36 -9.64
N ALA A 78 43.45 -14.69 -10.37
CA ALA A 78 44.09 -13.91 -11.43
C ALA A 78 43.06 -13.54 -12.51
N GLY A 79 43.21 -12.52 -13.33
CA GLY A 79 44.31 -11.62 -13.63
C GLY A 79 43.86 -10.88 -14.89
N GLY A 80 43.92 -9.55 -14.86
CA GLY A 80 43.44 -8.70 -15.94
C GLY A 80 43.88 -7.28 -15.68
N THR A 81 45.13 -7.00 -16.03
CA THR A 81 45.79 -5.69 -15.98
C THR A 81 45.05 -4.65 -16.79
N TRP A 82 44.50 -3.64 -16.11
CA TRP A 82 44.22 -2.31 -16.66
C TRP A 82 44.58 -1.25 -15.59
N ASP A 83 45.19 -0.18 -16.07
CA ASP A 83 46.01 0.82 -15.34
C ASP A 83 45.43 1.42 -14.05
N GLY A 84 46.29 1.55 -13.04
CA GLY A 84 46.63 2.85 -12.42
C GLY A 84 45.59 3.66 -11.63
N TYR A 85 44.40 3.14 -11.34
CA TYR A 85 43.46 3.80 -10.43
C TYR A 85 43.48 3.10 -9.07
N GLU A 86 44.04 3.75 -8.04
CA GLU A 86 43.68 3.44 -6.66
C GLU A 86 42.15 3.44 -6.56
N GLN A 87 41.57 2.31 -6.15
CA GLN A 87 40.14 2.19 -5.92
C GLN A 87 39.80 2.98 -4.67
N HIS A 88 39.59 4.28 -4.85
CA HIS A 88 39.00 5.13 -3.81
C HIS A 88 37.51 4.77 -3.72
N SER A 89 37.11 4.19 -2.61
CA SER A 89 35.70 4.04 -2.24
C SER A 89 35.13 5.44 -1.96
N PHE A 90 34.07 5.80 -2.67
CA PHE A 90 33.37 7.06 -2.47
C PHE A 90 31.86 6.83 -2.52
N GLU A 91 31.12 7.65 -1.78
CA GLU A 91 29.68 7.80 -1.94
C GLU A 91 29.41 9.07 -2.75
N LEU A 92 28.55 8.97 -3.77
CA LEU A 92 28.18 10.08 -4.64
C LEU A 92 26.73 10.50 -4.39
N SER A 93 26.54 11.77 -4.04
CA SER A 93 25.23 12.42 -3.97
C SER A 93 25.20 13.69 -4.83
N LEU A 94 24.03 14.28 -5.04
CA LEU A 94 23.89 15.61 -5.65
C LEU A 94 23.43 16.62 -4.61
N ASP A 95 23.89 17.86 -4.70
CA ASP A 95 23.34 18.98 -3.93
C ASP A 95 22.06 19.55 -4.57
N ALA A 96 21.49 20.61 -3.98
CA ALA A 96 20.27 21.26 -4.45
C ALA A 96 20.39 21.89 -5.87
N SER A 97 21.61 22.09 -6.37
CA SER A 97 21.89 22.61 -7.72
C SER A 97 22.19 21.50 -8.73
N GLY A 98 22.19 20.24 -8.27
CA GLY A 98 22.56 19.07 -9.08
C GLY A 98 24.07 18.87 -9.19
N ASP A 99 24.89 19.50 -8.34
CA ASP A 99 26.34 19.33 -8.33
C ASP A 99 26.77 18.11 -7.51
N PRO A 100 27.77 17.35 -7.99
CA PRO A 100 28.21 16.11 -7.35
C PRO A 100 28.98 16.40 -6.05
N VAL A 101 28.46 15.86 -4.94
CA VAL A 101 29.11 15.81 -3.63
C VAL A 101 29.65 14.40 -3.42
N LEU A 102 30.94 14.30 -3.13
CA LEU A 102 31.63 13.05 -2.88
C LEU A 102 31.94 12.92 -1.39
N LYS A 103 31.59 11.79 -0.79
CA LYS A 103 31.91 11.47 0.61
C LYS A 103 32.81 10.25 0.70
N ASP A 104 33.65 10.22 1.72
CA ASP A 104 34.49 9.06 2.05
C ASP A 104 33.72 7.98 2.81
N GLU A 105 34.40 6.88 3.16
CA GLU A 105 33.83 5.76 3.91
C GLU A 105 33.30 6.14 5.31
N THR A 106 33.74 7.28 5.86
CA THR A 106 33.29 7.80 7.15
C THR A 106 32.06 8.70 7.03
N GLY A 107 31.59 8.96 5.80
CA GLY A 107 30.50 9.88 5.50
C GLY A 107 30.92 11.36 5.46
N SER A 108 32.23 11.64 5.55
CA SER A 108 32.77 13.01 5.50
C SER A 108 32.94 13.47 4.06
N VAL A 109 32.65 14.74 3.77
CA VAL A 109 32.77 15.29 2.42
C VAL A 109 34.25 15.34 2.02
N ILE A 110 34.57 14.78 0.86
CA ILE A 110 35.92 14.81 0.28
C ILE A 110 36.18 16.22 -0.25
N LEU A 111 37.12 16.94 0.36
CA LEU A 111 37.48 18.31 -0.02
C LEU A 111 38.85 18.39 -0.72
N ASP A 112 39.65 17.33 -0.70
CA ASP A 112 40.98 17.31 -1.33
C ASP A 112 40.87 17.47 -2.87
N PRO A 113 41.38 18.58 -3.46
CA PRO A 113 41.31 18.81 -4.89
C PRO A 113 42.03 17.75 -5.74
N GLY A 114 43.10 17.15 -5.21
CA GLY A 114 43.87 16.11 -5.91
C GLY A 114 43.04 14.84 -6.09
N LEU A 115 42.54 14.32 -4.96
CA LEU A 115 41.67 13.15 -4.92
C LEU A 115 40.37 13.35 -5.72
N LEU A 116 39.71 14.51 -5.59
CA LEU A 116 38.51 14.83 -6.37
C LEU A 116 38.75 14.77 -7.88
N ARG A 117 39.91 15.26 -8.36
CA ARG A 117 40.27 15.21 -9.78
C ARG A 117 40.51 13.78 -10.25
N GLN A 118 41.11 12.93 -9.42
CA GLN A 118 41.34 11.52 -9.72
C GLN A 118 40.00 10.75 -9.82
N ILE A 119 39.14 10.89 -8.81
CA ILE A 119 37.80 10.26 -8.79
C ILE A 119 36.98 10.70 -10.00
N ARG A 120 36.90 12.01 -10.28
CA ARG A 120 36.09 12.57 -11.37
C ARG A 120 36.53 12.12 -12.78
N ARG A 121 37.79 11.71 -12.95
CA ARG A 121 38.31 11.17 -14.21
C ARG A 121 37.96 9.71 -14.43
N SER A 122 37.71 8.96 -13.35
CA SER A 122 37.45 7.52 -13.41
C SER A 122 36.20 7.20 -14.25
N PRO A 123 36.21 6.09 -15.02
CA PRO A 123 35.02 5.63 -15.73
C PRO A 123 33.85 5.32 -14.79
N ASP A 124 34.16 4.85 -13.58
CA ASP A 124 33.17 4.45 -12.59
C ASP A 124 32.39 5.66 -12.05
N TYR A 125 33.09 6.73 -11.63
CA TYR A 125 32.45 7.99 -11.28
C TYR A 125 31.55 8.52 -12.39
N LYS A 126 32.03 8.52 -13.64
CA LYS A 126 31.24 9.04 -14.79
C LYS A 126 29.96 8.23 -15.01
N ARG A 127 30.01 6.91 -14.79
CA ARG A 127 28.83 6.03 -14.85
C ARG A 127 27.86 6.34 -13.72
N GLN A 128 28.33 6.29 -12.48
CA GLN A 128 27.51 6.55 -11.28
C GLN A 128 26.88 7.95 -11.33
N PHE A 129 27.62 8.98 -11.74
CA PHE A 129 27.12 10.35 -11.86
C PHE A 129 26.00 10.49 -12.91
N ARG A 130 26.15 9.83 -14.07
CA ARG A 130 25.11 9.83 -15.12
C ARG A 130 23.86 9.09 -14.67
N GLU A 131 24.02 7.93 -14.03
CA GLU A 131 22.89 7.15 -13.50
C GLU A 131 22.15 7.92 -12.39
N LEU A 132 22.89 8.53 -11.46
CA LEU A 132 22.31 9.36 -10.41
C LEU A 132 21.58 10.58 -10.99
N SER A 133 22.18 11.29 -11.95
CA SER A 133 21.54 12.43 -12.61
C SER A 133 20.25 12.03 -13.32
N LYS A 134 20.25 10.90 -14.05
CA LYS A 134 19.04 10.36 -14.70
C LYS A 134 17.97 10.00 -13.69
N ARG A 135 18.35 9.39 -12.55
CA ARG A 135 17.40 9.00 -11.50
C ARG A 135 16.74 10.23 -10.86
N VAL A 136 17.52 11.25 -10.52
CA VAL A 136 17.00 12.50 -9.96
C VAL A 136 16.07 13.19 -10.95
N HIS A 137 16.44 13.25 -12.24
CA HIS A 137 15.57 13.79 -13.28
C HIS A 137 14.24 13.01 -13.38
N ALA A 138 14.30 11.68 -13.47
CA ALA A 138 13.11 10.84 -13.55
C ALA A 138 12.21 10.96 -12.32
N GLN A 139 12.79 11.11 -11.12
CA GLN A 139 12.02 11.31 -9.89
C GLN A 139 11.27 12.65 -9.92
N HIS A 140 11.92 13.75 -10.32
CA HIS A 140 11.26 15.04 -10.45
C HIS A 140 10.14 15.05 -11.50
N GLU A 141 10.33 14.30 -12.58
CA GLU A 141 9.29 14.14 -13.62
C GLU A 141 8.11 13.35 -13.08
N GLN A 142 8.36 12.21 -12.44
CA GLN A 142 7.31 11.38 -11.83
C GLN A 142 6.55 12.14 -10.74
N GLU A 143 7.24 12.93 -9.92
CA GLU A 143 6.61 13.81 -8.93
C GLU A 143 5.72 14.85 -9.61
N THR A 144 6.12 15.42 -10.76
CA THR A 144 5.28 16.38 -11.50
C THR A 144 4.08 15.69 -12.16
N GLU A 145 4.30 14.59 -12.86
CA GLU A 145 3.26 13.79 -13.52
C GLU A 145 2.19 13.32 -12.52
N ALA A 146 2.58 12.93 -11.29
CA ALA A 146 1.61 12.50 -10.27
C ALA A 146 0.55 13.57 -9.95
N PHE A 147 0.88 14.85 -10.07
CA PHE A 147 -0.07 15.95 -9.84
C PHE A 147 -0.82 16.33 -11.12
N VAL A 148 -0.10 16.44 -12.24
CA VAL A 148 -0.67 16.93 -13.50
C VAL A 148 -1.55 15.86 -14.15
N GLU A 149 -1.11 14.60 -14.15
CA GLU A 149 -1.80 13.51 -14.84
C GLU A 149 -2.85 12.81 -13.96
N ILE A 150 -3.34 13.47 -12.91
CA ILE A 150 -4.31 12.88 -11.97
C ILE A 150 -5.62 12.45 -12.66
N HIS A 151 -5.98 13.15 -13.74
CA HIS A 151 -7.13 12.84 -14.57
C HIS A 151 -7.04 11.43 -15.21
N THR A 152 -5.83 10.87 -15.37
CA THR A 152 -5.62 9.52 -15.90
C THR A 152 -6.08 8.42 -14.93
N LEU A 153 -6.24 8.76 -13.64
CA LEU A 153 -6.79 7.87 -12.62
C LEU A 153 -8.33 7.79 -12.67
N THR A 154 -8.98 8.65 -13.47
CA THR A 154 -10.45 8.71 -13.55
C THR A 154 -10.99 7.34 -13.98
N PRO A 155 -11.83 6.69 -13.16
CA PRO A 155 -12.34 5.37 -13.49
C PRO A 155 -13.29 5.43 -14.67
N GLU A 156 -13.33 4.35 -15.46
CA GLU A 156 -14.35 4.20 -16.50
C GLU A 156 -15.74 4.13 -15.86
N VAL A 157 -16.71 4.85 -16.43
CA VAL A 157 -18.06 4.89 -15.89
C VAL A 157 -18.76 3.55 -16.16
N ARG A 158 -19.13 2.88 -15.08
CA ARG A 158 -19.86 1.62 -15.12
C ARG A 158 -21.23 1.83 -15.78
N PRO A 159 -21.59 1.04 -16.80
CA PRO A 159 -22.90 1.13 -17.44
C PRO A 159 -23.99 0.63 -16.48
N ALA A 160 -25.19 1.20 -16.57
CA ALA A 160 -26.31 0.82 -15.72
C ALA A 160 -26.69 -0.67 -15.80
N SER A 161 -26.48 -1.32 -16.96
CA SER A 161 -26.69 -2.76 -17.14
C SER A 161 -25.78 -3.61 -16.24
N SER A 162 -24.52 -3.21 -16.07
CA SER A 162 -23.55 -3.98 -15.26
C SER A 162 -23.96 -4.15 -13.80
N TRP A 163 -24.77 -3.24 -13.25
CA TRP A 163 -25.31 -3.32 -11.91
C TRP A 163 -26.42 -4.38 -11.81
N LYS A 164 -27.29 -4.44 -12.82
CA LYS A 164 -28.33 -5.48 -12.91
C LYS A 164 -27.73 -6.86 -13.14
N ASP A 165 -26.71 -6.92 -13.99
CA ASP A 165 -25.95 -8.16 -14.24
C ASP A 165 -25.30 -8.64 -12.94
N ALA A 166 -24.62 -7.75 -12.20
CA ALA A 166 -24.03 -8.07 -10.91
C ALA A 166 -25.08 -8.57 -9.90
N LEU A 167 -26.23 -7.91 -9.80
CA LEU A 167 -27.34 -8.34 -8.93
C LEU A 167 -27.83 -9.75 -9.28
N SER A 168 -27.96 -10.07 -10.57
CA SER A 168 -28.40 -11.38 -11.06
C SER A 168 -27.40 -12.51 -10.82
N GLN A 169 -26.12 -12.17 -10.65
CA GLN A 169 -25.02 -13.12 -10.45
C GLN A 169 -24.76 -13.43 -8.97
N ILE A 170 -25.43 -12.75 -8.02
CA ILE A 170 -25.28 -13.04 -6.59
C ILE A 170 -25.85 -14.42 -6.29
N ALA A 171 -24.97 -15.36 -5.96
CA ALA A 171 -25.31 -16.71 -5.54
C ALA A 171 -24.39 -17.18 -4.39
N PRO A 172 -24.90 -18.02 -3.47
CA PRO A 172 -24.10 -18.56 -2.37
C PRO A 172 -23.03 -19.52 -2.87
N GLU A 173 -21.85 -19.45 -2.27
CA GLU A 173 -20.78 -20.41 -2.56
C GLU A 173 -21.01 -21.75 -1.86
N ALA A 174 -20.75 -22.84 -2.58
CA ALA A 174 -20.94 -24.19 -2.06
C ALA A 174 -19.94 -24.54 -0.95
N PHE A 175 -20.46 -25.01 0.19
CA PHE A 175 -19.64 -25.54 1.27
C PHE A 175 -18.77 -26.72 0.82
N ARG A 176 -17.49 -26.73 1.21
CA ARG A 176 -16.56 -27.84 0.93
C ARG A 176 -16.36 -28.68 2.19
N PRO A 177 -16.88 -29.93 2.25
CA PRO A 177 -16.65 -30.84 3.37
C PRO A 177 -15.19 -31.28 3.46
N ARG A 178 -14.74 -31.63 4.66
CA ARG A 178 -13.45 -32.30 4.87
C ARG A 178 -13.66 -33.81 4.94
N SER A 179 -12.58 -34.57 4.71
CA SER A 179 -12.54 -36.01 4.97
C SER A 179 -12.20 -36.27 6.43
N PHE A 180 -12.71 -37.39 6.96
CA PHE A 180 -12.26 -37.93 8.25
C PHE A 180 -11.02 -38.80 8.03
N ASP A 181 -9.92 -38.46 8.69
CA ASP A 181 -8.64 -39.16 8.52
C ASP A 181 -8.48 -40.40 9.43
N GLY A 182 -9.47 -40.68 10.29
CA GLY A 182 -9.44 -41.83 11.19
C GLY A 182 -9.71 -43.15 10.47
N SER A 183 -8.86 -44.15 10.73
CA SER A 183 -9.05 -45.52 10.22
C SER A 183 -9.82 -46.38 11.22
N PRO A 184 -10.70 -47.28 10.76
CA PRO A 184 -11.37 -48.23 11.64
C PRO A 184 -10.35 -49.13 12.37
N PRO A 185 -10.66 -49.61 13.59
CA PRO A 185 -9.79 -50.55 14.30
C PRO A 185 -9.55 -51.81 13.47
N ASP A 186 -8.29 -52.24 13.42
CA ASP A 186 -7.88 -53.47 12.73
C ASP A 186 -7.70 -54.61 13.76
N PRO A 187 -8.57 -55.64 13.74
CA PRO A 187 -8.49 -56.75 14.68
C PRO A 187 -7.16 -57.50 14.64
N GLU A 188 -6.52 -57.61 13.48
CA GLU A 188 -5.25 -58.33 13.33
C GLU A 188 -4.10 -57.53 13.93
N ARG A 189 -4.02 -56.21 13.66
CA ARG A 189 -3.06 -55.32 14.32
C ARG A 189 -3.17 -55.42 15.85
N ILE A 190 -4.38 -55.31 16.40
CA ILE A 190 -4.61 -55.36 17.85
C ILE A 190 -4.20 -56.72 18.42
N ARG A 191 -4.48 -57.81 17.69
CA ARG A 191 -4.05 -59.16 18.07
C ARG A 191 -2.53 -59.28 18.10
N GLU A 192 -1.83 -58.78 17.08
CA GLU A 192 -0.36 -58.77 17.03
C GLU A 192 0.25 -58.01 18.21
N GLU A 193 -0.30 -56.82 18.53
CA GLU A 193 0.09 -56.02 19.69
C GLU A 193 -0.08 -56.80 21.00
N LEU A 194 -1.23 -57.47 21.18
CA LEU A 194 -1.52 -58.28 22.37
C LEU A 194 -0.64 -59.54 22.46
N VAL A 195 -0.30 -60.18 21.34
CA VAL A 195 0.65 -61.30 21.31
C VAL A 195 2.03 -60.83 21.73
N ALA A 196 2.46 -59.63 21.29
CA ALA A 196 3.73 -59.03 21.73
C ALA A 196 3.70 -58.67 23.23
N GLU A 197 2.59 -58.14 23.73
CA GLU A 197 2.35 -57.85 25.15
C GLU A 197 2.40 -59.12 26.01
N ALA A 198 1.68 -60.17 25.60
CA ALA A 198 1.66 -61.47 26.27
C ALA A 198 3.04 -62.11 26.37
N LYS A 199 3.89 -61.99 25.33
CA LYS A 199 5.28 -62.46 25.38
C LYS A 199 6.13 -61.74 26.44
N ARG A 200 5.86 -60.47 26.70
CA ARG A 200 6.59 -59.65 27.68
C ARG A 200 6.12 -59.91 29.11
N GLU A 201 4.80 -59.93 29.31
CA GLU A 201 4.15 -59.99 30.63
C GLU A 201 3.97 -61.41 31.17
N VAL A 202 3.70 -62.38 30.30
CA VAL A 202 3.44 -63.77 30.70
C VAL A 202 4.75 -64.57 30.63
N ARG A 203 5.42 -64.68 31.79
CA ARG A 203 6.66 -65.45 32.00
C ARG A 203 6.45 -66.59 33.03
N PRO A 204 5.86 -67.71 32.61
CA PRO A 204 5.63 -68.81 33.55
C PRO A 204 6.93 -69.58 33.82
N LEU A 205 7.03 -70.11 35.05
CA LEU A 205 8.13 -70.97 35.50
C LEU A 205 8.20 -72.30 34.72
N ALA A 206 7.06 -72.77 34.21
CA ALA A 206 6.94 -73.99 33.40
C ALA A 206 6.75 -73.64 31.92
N PHE A 207 7.80 -73.85 31.11
CA PHE A 207 7.81 -73.44 29.70
C PHE A 207 6.71 -74.12 28.86
N TRP A 208 6.29 -75.34 29.20
CA TRP A 208 5.22 -76.06 28.49
C TRP A 208 3.83 -75.43 28.66
N LYS A 209 3.60 -74.63 29.71
CA LYS A 209 2.35 -73.88 29.91
C LYS A 209 2.35 -72.49 29.26
N ALA A 210 3.51 -72.02 28.79
CA ALA A 210 3.69 -70.66 28.27
C ALA A 210 2.82 -70.34 27.05
N ARG A 211 2.60 -71.32 26.16
CA ARG A 211 1.75 -71.14 24.97
C ARG A 211 0.29 -70.94 25.36
N HIS A 212 -0.29 -71.86 26.12
CA HIS A 212 -1.68 -71.80 26.57
C HIS A 212 -1.96 -70.51 27.35
N MET A 213 -1.10 -70.14 28.30
CA MET A 213 -1.30 -68.93 29.11
C MET A 213 -1.24 -67.64 28.29
N ARG A 214 -0.44 -67.59 27.22
CA ARG A 214 -0.37 -66.43 26.30
C ARG A 214 -1.57 -66.38 25.36
N ASP A 215 -2.00 -67.53 24.84
CA ASP A 215 -3.18 -67.62 23.98
C ASP A 215 -4.45 -67.21 24.76
N GLU A 216 -4.56 -67.67 26.01
CA GLU A 216 -5.63 -67.28 26.95
C GLU A 216 -5.58 -65.78 27.28
N TYR A 217 -4.39 -65.23 27.54
CA TYR A 217 -4.20 -63.79 27.76
C TYR A 217 -4.68 -62.94 26.58
N VAL A 218 -4.32 -63.32 25.35
CA VAL A 218 -4.74 -62.63 24.13
C VAL A 218 -6.25 -62.77 23.94
N ALA A 219 -6.80 -63.98 24.10
CA ALA A 219 -8.23 -64.24 23.90
C ALA A 219 -9.11 -63.44 24.86
N VAL A 220 -8.70 -63.32 26.13
CA VAL A 220 -9.43 -62.54 27.15
C VAL A 220 -9.38 -61.04 26.86
N ARG A 221 -8.22 -60.52 26.45
CA ARG A 221 -8.03 -59.06 26.28
C ARG A 221 -8.43 -58.52 24.91
N LEU A 222 -8.42 -59.36 23.86
CA LEU A 222 -8.72 -58.94 22.48
C LEU A 222 -10.11 -58.32 22.37
N ARG A 223 -11.13 -58.96 22.96
CA ARG A 223 -12.50 -58.46 22.94
C ARG A 223 -12.62 -57.08 23.60
N THR A 224 -12.03 -56.93 24.78
CA THR A 224 -12.08 -55.68 25.54
C THR A 224 -11.34 -54.55 24.83
N ARG A 225 -10.17 -54.85 24.23
CA ARG A 225 -9.35 -53.84 23.54
C ARG A 225 -9.97 -53.42 22.21
N LEU A 226 -10.51 -54.38 21.44
CA LEU A 226 -11.25 -54.09 20.22
C LEU A 226 -12.49 -53.22 20.52
N ALA A 227 -13.29 -53.60 21.52
CA ALA A 227 -14.46 -52.81 21.91
C ALA A 227 -14.10 -51.37 22.36
N ALA A 228 -12.96 -51.21 23.06
CA ALA A 228 -12.48 -49.89 23.46
C ALA A 228 -12.02 -49.04 22.27
N GLU A 229 -11.29 -49.63 21.30
CA GLU A 229 -10.86 -48.93 20.09
C GLU A 229 -12.03 -48.61 19.15
N GLU A 230 -13.02 -49.50 19.02
CA GLU A 230 -14.27 -49.26 18.29
C GLU A 230 -15.07 -48.12 18.93
N ALA A 231 -15.19 -48.10 20.27
CA ALA A 231 -15.83 -47.00 20.99
C ALA A 231 -15.08 -45.67 20.79
N ALA A 232 -13.74 -45.69 20.77
CA ALA A 232 -12.94 -44.50 20.51
C ALA A 232 -13.09 -44.00 19.06
N TYR A 233 -13.09 -44.90 18.09
CA TYR A 233 -13.28 -44.59 16.67
C TYR A 233 -14.68 -44.00 16.41
N THR A 234 -15.73 -44.66 16.90
CA THR A 234 -17.12 -44.20 16.73
C THR A 234 -17.34 -42.84 17.38
N LYS A 235 -16.77 -42.60 18.57
CA LYS A 235 -16.79 -41.27 19.20
C LYS A 235 -16.06 -40.23 18.34
N ALA A 236 -14.87 -40.55 17.83
CA ALA A 236 -14.10 -39.62 17.01
C ALA A 236 -14.80 -39.29 15.68
N LEU A 237 -15.45 -40.27 15.05
CA LEU A 237 -16.26 -40.09 13.86
C LEU A 237 -17.47 -39.18 14.14
N LEU A 238 -18.21 -39.44 15.22
CA LEU A 238 -19.35 -38.61 15.63
C LEU A 238 -18.92 -37.17 15.96
N ASP A 239 -17.81 -37.01 16.70
CA ASP A 239 -17.24 -35.69 17.00
C ASP A 239 -16.84 -34.94 15.73
N PHE A 240 -16.28 -35.66 14.73
CA PHE A 240 -15.93 -35.09 13.43
C PHE A 240 -17.18 -34.67 12.65
N GLU A 241 -18.17 -35.55 12.51
CA GLU A 241 -19.43 -35.28 11.82
C GLU A 241 -20.17 -34.09 12.46
N THR A 242 -20.19 -34.02 13.79
CA THR A 242 -20.80 -32.91 14.53
C THR A 242 -20.07 -31.60 14.23
N LYS A 243 -18.73 -31.60 14.21
CA LYS A 243 -17.92 -30.40 13.87
C LYS A 243 -18.11 -30.00 12.40
N GLU A 244 -18.19 -30.95 11.48
CA GLU A 244 -18.45 -30.67 10.07
C GLU A 244 -19.85 -30.07 9.88
N ALA A 245 -20.87 -30.58 10.60
CA ALA A 245 -22.23 -30.04 10.57
C ALA A 245 -22.26 -28.59 11.09
N MET A 246 -21.61 -28.30 12.23
CA MET A 246 -21.49 -26.93 12.73
C MET A 246 -20.75 -26.02 11.74
N ARG A 247 -19.67 -26.50 11.11
CA ARG A 247 -18.94 -25.70 10.10
C ARG A 247 -19.84 -25.40 8.91
N ARG A 248 -20.61 -26.38 8.45
CA ARG A 248 -21.55 -26.19 7.35
C ARG A 248 -22.62 -25.16 7.69
N GLU A 249 -23.24 -25.25 8.86
CA GLU A 249 -24.24 -24.28 9.31
C GLU A 249 -23.64 -22.86 9.40
N SER A 250 -22.45 -22.72 9.98
CA SER A 250 -21.76 -21.42 10.04
C SER A 250 -21.39 -20.85 8.68
N TRP A 251 -21.07 -21.72 7.70
CA TRP A 251 -20.76 -21.33 6.34
C TRP A 251 -22.02 -20.90 5.59
N ASP A 252 -23.09 -21.69 5.66
CA ASP A 252 -24.37 -21.40 5.03
C ASP A 252 -24.96 -20.09 5.57
N GLU A 253 -24.81 -19.83 6.87
CA GLU A 253 -25.16 -18.56 7.51
C GLU A 253 -24.33 -17.39 6.96
N ALA A 254 -23.00 -17.51 6.96
CA ALA A 254 -22.11 -16.46 6.48
C ALA A 254 -22.34 -16.14 4.99
N GLU A 255 -22.55 -17.17 4.17
CA GLU A 255 -22.85 -16.99 2.74
C GLU A 255 -24.22 -16.35 2.52
N ARG A 256 -25.22 -16.69 3.35
CA ARG A 256 -26.52 -16.01 3.30
C ARG A 256 -26.39 -14.52 3.62
N VAL A 257 -25.75 -14.19 4.74
CA VAL A 257 -25.51 -12.79 5.14
C VAL A 257 -24.72 -12.04 4.07
N ARG A 258 -23.63 -12.62 3.56
CA ARG A 258 -22.84 -12.04 2.46
C ARG A 258 -23.72 -11.73 1.25
N CYS A 259 -24.52 -12.68 0.78
CA CYS A 259 -25.38 -12.51 -0.38
C CYS A 259 -26.48 -11.47 -0.13
N GLU A 260 -27.08 -11.44 1.06
CA GLU A 260 -28.08 -10.43 1.44
C GLU A 260 -27.47 -9.03 1.50
N THR A 261 -26.30 -8.86 2.12
CA THR A 261 -25.59 -7.57 2.19
C THR A 261 -25.20 -7.06 0.80
N GLU A 262 -24.62 -7.91 -0.06
CA GLU A 262 -24.24 -7.47 -1.41
C GLU A 262 -25.47 -7.16 -2.29
N ARG A 263 -26.58 -7.88 -2.09
CA ARG A 263 -27.84 -7.61 -2.78
C ARG A 263 -28.41 -6.26 -2.36
N ASP A 264 -28.55 -6.02 -1.07
CA ASP A 264 -29.04 -4.74 -0.51
C ASP A 264 -28.20 -3.57 -1.01
N ARG A 265 -26.87 -3.72 -1.00
CA ARG A 265 -25.93 -2.73 -1.53
C ARG A 265 -26.23 -2.37 -2.98
N ILE A 266 -26.36 -3.37 -3.86
CA ILE A 266 -26.63 -3.13 -5.30
C ILE A 266 -28.04 -2.59 -5.52
N GLU A 267 -29.04 -3.05 -4.76
CA GLU A 267 -30.42 -2.57 -4.84
C GLU A 267 -30.53 -1.10 -4.42
N ARG A 268 -29.90 -0.70 -3.32
CA ARG A 268 -29.82 0.70 -2.88
C ARG A 268 -29.08 1.57 -3.89
N ALA A 269 -27.99 1.06 -4.49
CA ALA A 269 -27.31 1.74 -5.59
C ALA A 269 -28.24 1.94 -6.80
N LEU A 270 -28.98 0.91 -7.22
CA LEU A 270 -29.92 0.96 -8.34
C LEU A 270 -31.13 1.87 -8.08
N ALA A 271 -31.57 1.94 -6.82
CA ALA A 271 -32.60 2.87 -6.38
C ALA A 271 -32.09 4.32 -6.37
N GLY A 272 -30.79 4.51 -6.11
CA GLY A 272 -30.20 5.82 -5.90
C GLY A 272 -30.56 6.36 -4.52
N ASP A 273 -30.64 5.48 -3.52
CA ASP A 273 -30.95 5.86 -2.13
C ASP A 273 -29.95 6.91 -1.63
N LYS A 274 -30.44 8.06 -1.14
CA LYS A 274 -29.58 9.18 -0.75
C LYS A 274 -28.50 8.78 0.25
N GLY A 275 -28.90 8.18 1.38
CA GLY A 275 -27.96 7.78 2.42
C GLY A 275 -26.90 6.81 1.91
N PHE A 276 -27.29 5.86 1.05
CA PHE A 276 -26.34 4.96 0.40
C PHE A 276 -25.36 5.69 -0.51
N VAL A 277 -25.82 6.59 -1.38
CA VAL A 277 -24.96 7.27 -2.35
C VAL A 277 -23.91 8.13 -1.62
N GLU A 278 -24.33 8.85 -0.59
CA GLU A 278 -23.45 9.68 0.23
C GLU A 278 -22.42 8.82 0.98
N GLU A 279 -22.87 7.85 1.76
CA GLU A 279 -22.00 6.93 2.53
C GLU A 279 -21.03 6.15 1.62
N ALA A 280 -21.50 5.67 0.47
CA ALA A 280 -20.68 4.91 -0.45
C ALA A 280 -19.66 5.78 -1.20
N PHE A 281 -19.94 7.08 -1.41
CA PHE A 281 -18.93 8.00 -1.95
C PHE A 281 -17.89 8.33 -0.87
N GLU A 282 -18.31 8.67 0.34
CA GLU A 282 -17.42 8.94 1.48
C GLU A 282 -16.46 7.77 1.73
N ALA A 283 -16.98 6.54 1.81
CA ALA A 283 -16.16 5.35 2.00
C ALA A 283 -15.14 5.11 0.87
N ARG A 284 -15.44 5.55 -0.37
CA ARG A 284 -14.46 5.50 -1.48
C ARG A 284 -13.36 6.54 -1.30
N ILE A 285 -13.71 7.74 -0.83
CA ILE A 285 -12.77 8.82 -0.57
C ILE A 285 -11.84 8.47 0.61
N GLU A 286 -12.36 7.88 1.69
CA GLU A 286 -11.56 7.50 2.86
C GLU A 286 -10.46 6.46 2.56
N ASP A 287 -10.70 5.53 1.63
CA ASP A 287 -9.72 4.49 1.24
C ASP A 287 -8.71 4.98 0.19
N MET A 288 -8.86 6.22 -0.29
CA MET A 288 -8.10 6.73 -1.41
C MET A 288 -6.75 7.33 -1.01
N GLU A 289 -5.68 6.95 -1.72
CA GLU A 289 -4.35 7.56 -1.58
C GLU A 289 -4.01 8.40 -2.82
N LEU A 290 -4.18 9.73 -2.73
CA LEU A 290 -3.75 10.69 -3.77
C LEU A 290 -2.44 11.40 -3.42
N PRO A 291 -1.70 11.95 -4.41
CA PRO A 291 -0.50 12.74 -4.16
C PRO A 291 -0.79 14.15 -3.64
N VAL A 292 -2.07 14.56 -3.61
CA VAL A 292 -2.56 15.85 -3.12
C VAL A 292 -3.29 15.66 -1.79
N GLU A 293 -3.29 16.69 -0.95
CA GLU A 293 -4.24 16.80 0.15
C GLU A 293 -5.56 17.35 -0.40
N PHE A 294 -6.68 16.78 0.07
CA PHE A 294 -8.01 17.16 -0.38
C PHE A 294 -9.05 16.76 0.69
N SER A 295 -10.16 17.47 0.68
CA SER A 295 -11.39 17.10 1.39
C SER A 295 -12.58 17.37 0.47
N ILE A 296 -13.68 16.64 0.66
CA ILE A 296 -14.86 16.76 -0.20
C ILE A 296 -16.10 16.79 0.67
N ASP A 297 -16.85 17.88 0.55
CA ASP A 297 -18.22 17.95 1.01
C ASP A 297 -19.16 17.60 -0.15
N LEU A 298 -20.30 16.99 0.17
CA LEU A 298 -21.23 16.52 -0.85
C LEU A 298 -22.69 16.67 -0.42
N ASP A 299 -23.56 16.81 -1.41
CA ASP A 299 -25.01 16.75 -1.24
C ASP A 299 -25.64 16.08 -2.46
N TYR A 300 -26.40 15.01 -2.22
CA TYR A 300 -27.10 14.28 -3.28
C TYR A 300 -28.60 14.58 -3.29
N ASP A 301 -29.09 15.01 -4.46
CA ASP A 301 -30.53 15.09 -4.76
C ASP A 301 -30.97 13.84 -5.53
N GLU A 302 -31.63 12.93 -4.80
CA GLU A 302 -32.17 11.67 -5.33
C GLU A 302 -33.21 11.88 -6.44
N LYS A 303 -34.02 12.94 -6.39
CA LYS A 303 -35.07 13.18 -7.39
C LYS A 303 -34.48 13.69 -8.69
N ALA A 304 -33.48 14.55 -8.61
CA ALA A 304 -32.77 15.08 -9.76
C ALA A 304 -31.70 14.12 -10.30
N GLY A 305 -31.24 13.15 -9.48
CA GLY A 305 -30.07 12.34 -9.80
C GLY A 305 -28.80 13.18 -9.89
N LEU A 306 -28.72 14.23 -9.07
CA LEU A 306 -27.69 15.26 -9.08
C LEU A 306 -26.85 15.16 -7.81
N LEU A 307 -25.54 15.00 -7.98
CA LEU A 307 -24.58 15.04 -6.87
C LEU A 307 -23.77 16.34 -6.95
N HIS A 308 -23.80 17.13 -5.89
CA HIS A 308 -22.90 18.26 -5.70
C HIS A 308 -21.66 17.78 -4.95
N LEU A 309 -20.48 18.19 -5.43
CA LEU A 309 -19.20 17.96 -4.78
C LEU A 309 -18.50 19.30 -4.61
N ASP A 310 -18.22 19.68 -3.37
CA ASP A 310 -17.38 20.82 -3.02
C ASP A 310 -16.01 20.27 -2.60
N ILE A 311 -14.98 20.56 -3.40
CA ILE A 311 -13.66 19.94 -3.32
C ILE A 311 -12.66 20.98 -2.83
N ASP A 312 -12.07 20.72 -1.67
CA ASP A 312 -10.90 21.45 -1.19
C ASP A 312 -9.68 21.04 -2.03
N LEU A 313 -9.16 21.99 -2.81
CA LEU A 313 -8.08 21.77 -3.76
C LEU A 313 -6.72 22.04 -3.10
N PRO A 314 -5.64 21.38 -3.58
CA PRO A 314 -4.29 21.74 -3.16
C PRO A 314 -3.98 23.20 -3.53
N GLU A 315 -3.05 23.81 -2.79
CA GLU A 315 -2.52 25.13 -3.13
C GLU A 315 -1.54 25.01 -4.31
N ILE A 316 -1.29 26.14 -5.01
CA ILE A 316 -0.32 26.13 -6.13
C ILE A 316 1.11 25.89 -5.64
N GLU A 317 1.38 26.21 -4.38
CA GLU A 317 2.62 25.98 -3.65
C GLU A 317 2.89 24.50 -3.41
N ASP A 318 1.86 23.66 -3.30
CA ASP A 318 1.97 22.22 -3.08
C ASP A 318 2.47 21.46 -4.32
N LEU A 319 2.30 22.04 -5.50
CA LEU A 319 2.81 21.46 -6.74
C LEU A 319 4.34 21.47 -6.77
N PRO A 320 4.99 20.54 -7.50
CA PRO A 320 6.44 20.54 -7.63
C PRO A 320 6.95 21.85 -8.26
N GLN A 321 7.66 22.66 -7.46
CA GLN A 321 8.13 24.00 -7.85
C GLN A 321 9.35 24.00 -8.77
N LYS A 322 10.10 22.88 -8.78
CA LYS A 322 11.33 22.73 -9.57
C LYS A 322 11.07 21.87 -10.80
N LYS A 323 11.82 22.16 -11.86
CA LYS A 323 11.97 21.30 -13.05
C LYS A 323 13.41 20.92 -13.25
N THR A 324 13.61 19.82 -13.96
CA THR A 324 14.94 19.27 -14.21
C THR A 324 15.20 19.04 -15.69
N ASN A 325 16.46 19.16 -16.11
CA ASN A 325 16.88 18.80 -17.46
C ASN A 325 18.29 18.21 -17.42
N ILE A 326 18.57 17.21 -18.27
CA ILE A 326 19.90 16.62 -18.40
C ILE A 326 20.72 17.42 -19.41
N LEU A 327 21.80 18.04 -18.95
CA LEU A 327 22.73 18.79 -19.80
C LEU A 327 23.58 17.84 -20.65
N ALA A 328 24.18 18.34 -21.74
CA ALA A 328 25.12 17.57 -22.58
C ALA A 328 26.30 16.98 -21.79
N SER A 329 26.66 17.58 -20.65
CA SER A 329 27.68 17.07 -19.72
C SER A 329 27.24 15.82 -18.94
N GLY A 330 25.96 15.48 -18.95
CA GLY A 330 25.33 14.44 -18.13
C GLY A 330 24.87 14.92 -16.75
N LYS A 331 25.14 16.19 -16.39
CA LYS A 331 24.65 16.81 -15.15
C LYS A 331 23.14 17.08 -15.24
N VAL A 332 22.40 16.80 -14.17
CA VAL A 332 21.03 17.29 -14.01
C VAL A 332 21.04 18.77 -13.58
N SER A 333 20.39 19.62 -14.36
CA SER A 333 20.16 21.02 -14.00
C SER A 333 18.79 21.15 -13.33
N ILE A 334 18.77 21.64 -12.10
CA ILE A 334 17.55 21.89 -11.33
C ILE A 334 17.25 23.39 -11.37
N LYS A 335 16.04 23.79 -11.78
CA LYS A 335 15.62 25.19 -11.90
C LYS A 335 14.20 25.37 -11.39
N ASP A 336 13.85 26.58 -10.96
CA ASP A 336 12.46 26.95 -10.72
C ASP A 336 11.65 26.90 -12.01
N LYS A 337 10.41 26.41 -11.90
CA LYS A 337 9.42 26.53 -12.96
C LYS A 337 9.04 28.00 -13.13
N SER A 338 8.71 28.39 -14.35
CA SER A 338 8.22 29.76 -14.58
C SER A 338 6.82 29.92 -13.97
N LYS A 339 6.42 31.15 -13.60
CA LYS A 339 5.06 31.41 -13.08
C LYS A 339 3.98 30.86 -14.02
N ARG A 340 4.14 31.06 -15.33
CA ARG A 340 3.19 30.60 -16.36
C ARG A 340 3.11 29.08 -16.45
N GLU A 341 4.23 28.40 -16.25
CA GLU A 341 4.30 26.94 -16.25
C GLU A 341 3.62 26.35 -15.01
N LEU A 342 3.87 26.93 -13.83
CA LEU A 342 3.18 26.55 -12.60
C LEU A 342 1.68 26.79 -12.68
N THR A 343 1.24 27.96 -13.13
CA THR A 343 -0.20 28.26 -13.25
C THR A 343 -0.89 27.37 -14.27
N SER A 344 -0.22 27.02 -15.37
CA SER A 344 -0.74 26.05 -16.34
C SER A 344 -0.85 24.64 -15.77
N GLN A 345 0.16 24.17 -15.04
CA GLN A 345 0.13 22.84 -14.39
C GLN A 345 -0.92 22.79 -13.28
N TYR A 346 -1.09 23.89 -12.55
CA TYR A 346 -2.11 24.01 -11.53
C TYR A 346 -3.53 23.95 -12.11
N ALA A 347 -3.80 24.72 -13.17
CA ALA A 347 -5.04 24.64 -13.93
C ALA A 347 -5.36 23.21 -14.40
N HIS A 348 -4.35 22.50 -14.90
CA HIS A 348 -4.47 21.12 -15.35
C HIS A 348 -4.74 20.15 -14.19
N CYS A 349 -4.03 20.29 -13.07
CA CYS A 349 -4.28 19.51 -11.85
C CYS A 349 -5.71 19.71 -11.32
N VAL A 350 -6.14 20.97 -11.15
CA VAL A 350 -7.49 21.33 -10.66
C VAL A 350 -8.56 20.72 -11.55
N THR A 351 -8.50 20.96 -12.86
CA THR A 351 -9.49 20.41 -13.78
C THR A 351 -9.44 18.88 -13.83
N GLY A 352 -8.24 18.28 -13.72
CA GLY A 352 -8.06 16.84 -13.63
C GLY A 352 -8.70 16.22 -12.38
N LEU A 353 -8.59 16.87 -11.22
CA LEU A 353 -9.27 16.45 -9.98
C LEU A 353 -10.79 16.46 -10.15
N LEU A 354 -11.35 17.49 -10.79
CA LEU A 354 -12.80 17.54 -11.05
C LEU A 354 -13.28 16.37 -11.92
N PHE A 355 -12.53 16.04 -12.98
CA PHE A 355 -12.83 14.85 -13.79
C PHE A 355 -12.71 13.56 -12.98
N PHE A 356 -11.63 13.42 -12.20
CA PHE A 356 -11.37 12.24 -11.39
C PHE A 356 -12.52 11.98 -10.40
N PHE A 357 -12.87 12.96 -9.58
CA PHE A 357 -13.95 12.81 -8.59
C PHE A 357 -15.33 12.66 -9.23
N ALA A 358 -15.60 13.29 -10.38
CA ALA A 358 -16.83 13.04 -11.13
C ALA A 358 -16.94 11.58 -11.60
N GLY A 359 -15.83 11.00 -12.09
CA GLY A 359 -15.79 9.58 -12.48
C GLY A 359 -16.03 8.64 -11.30
N GLU A 360 -15.43 8.93 -10.15
CA GLU A 360 -15.66 8.21 -8.90
C GLU A 360 -17.14 8.29 -8.47
N ALA A 361 -17.74 9.48 -8.52
CA ALA A 361 -19.14 9.72 -8.17
C ALA A 361 -20.12 8.94 -9.05
N PHE A 362 -19.94 8.95 -10.37
CA PHE A 362 -20.80 8.18 -11.28
C PHE A 362 -20.76 6.67 -11.01
N ASN A 363 -19.68 6.18 -10.39
CA ASN A 363 -19.48 4.77 -10.10
C ASN A 363 -20.02 4.32 -8.74
N VAL A 364 -20.57 5.24 -7.93
CA VAL A 364 -21.29 4.90 -6.70
C VAL A 364 -22.70 4.39 -7.00
N SER A 365 -23.40 5.04 -7.93
CA SER A 365 -24.75 4.63 -8.32
C SER A 365 -25.02 4.95 -9.80
N PRO A 366 -25.72 4.05 -10.53
CA PRO A 366 -26.19 4.35 -11.89
C PRO A 366 -27.29 5.42 -11.92
N LYS A 367 -27.83 5.85 -10.78
CA LYS A 367 -28.85 6.91 -10.66
C LYS A 367 -28.27 8.32 -10.60
N VAL A 368 -27.01 8.46 -10.21
CA VAL A 368 -26.26 9.71 -10.39
C VAL A 368 -26.13 9.97 -11.90
N GLN A 369 -26.96 10.86 -12.43
CA GLN A 369 -26.95 11.28 -13.84
C GLN A 369 -26.10 12.51 -14.06
N THR A 370 -26.00 13.38 -13.05
CA THR A 370 -25.27 14.63 -13.14
C THR A 370 -24.40 14.80 -11.90
N VAL A 371 -23.18 15.27 -12.10
CA VAL A 371 -22.27 15.67 -11.02
C VAL A 371 -21.89 17.13 -11.25
N VAL A 372 -22.10 17.99 -10.25
CA VAL A 372 -21.55 19.35 -10.24
C VAL A 372 -20.35 19.31 -9.30
N ALA A 373 -19.14 19.37 -9.87
CA ALA A 373 -17.91 19.38 -9.10
C ALA A 373 -17.35 20.81 -9.06
N SER A 374 -17.27 21.36 -7.85
CA SER A 374 -16.85 22.74 -7.56
C SER A 374 -15.61 22.69 -6.69
N GLY A 375 -14.49 23.21 -7.18
CA GLY A 375 -13.24 23.25 -6.44
C GLY A 375 -12.98 24.62 -5.85
N TYR A 376 -12.60 24.67 -4.58
CA TYR A 376 -12.20 25.90 -3.88
C TYR A 376 -10.79 25.81 -3.31
N THR A 377 -10.20 26.96 -3.03
CA THR A 377 -8.89 27.13 -2.39
C THR A 377 -9.02 28.12 -1.26
N GLN A 378 -8.27 27.92 -0.18
CA GLN A 378 -8.21 28.90 0.90
C GLN A 378 -7.32 30.08 0.48
N ARG A 379 -7.87 31.29 0.56
CA ARG A 379 -7.12 32.53 0.25
C ARG A 379 -7.29 33.54 1.36
N VAL A 380 -6.21 34.24 1.70
CA VAL A 380 -6.25 35.31 2.69
C VAL A 380 -7.00 36.52 2.11
N ASN A 381 -8.11 36.87 2.74
CA ASN A 381 -8.87 38.05 2.40
C ASN A 381 -8.06 39.31 2.78
N GLY A 382 -7.59 40.07 1.79
CA GLY A 382 -6.73 41.23 2.01
C GLY A 382 -7.34 42.37 2.85
N ARG A 383 -8.66 42.35 3.08
CA ARG A 383 -9.35 43.34 3.93
C ARG A 383 -9.45 42.91 5.40
N THR A 384 -9.59 41.62 5.66
CA THR A 384 -9.84 41.08 7.01
C THR A 384 -8.67 40.29 7.58
N GLY A 385 -7.75 39.82 6.72
CA GLY A 385 -6.63 38.96 7.10
C GLY A 385 -7.04 37.52 7.42
N HIS A 386 -8.32 37.16 7.27
CA HIS A 386 -8.81 35.80 7.47
C HIS A 386 -8.79 35.00 6.16
N GLU A 387 -8.54 33.70 6.27
CA GLU A 387 -8.74 32.75 5.17
C GLU A 387 -10.22 32.67 4.81
N GLN A 388 -10.49 32.62 3.52
CA GLN A 388 -11.81 32.45 2.94
C GLN A 388 -11.72 31.44 1.81
N ASP A 389 -12.75 30.60 1.69
CA ASP A 389 -12.88 29.66 0.58
C ASP A 389 -13.27 30.40 -0.69
N ASP A 390 -12.35 30.42 -1.64
CA ASP A 390 -12.53 31.00 -2.96
C ASP A 390 -12.68 29.85 -3.97
N TYR A 391 -13.89 29.69 -4.50
CA TYR A 391 -14.14 28.76 -5.61
C TYR A 391 -13.39 29.22 -6.86
N VAL A 392 -12.68 28.31 -7.51
CA VAL A 392 -11.83 28.60 -8.68
C VAL A 392 -12.25 27.87 -9.95
N ALA A 393 -13.04 26.80 -9.79
CA ALA A 393 -13.56 26.01 -10.90
C ALA A 393 -14.88 25.36 -10.49
N SER A 394 -15.86 25.32 -11.38
CA SER A 394 -17.09 24.54 -11.19
C SER A 394 -17.54 23.98 -12.53
N VAL A 395 -17.83 22.68 -12.59
CA VAL A 395 -18.18 21.99 -13.84
C VAL A 395 -19.36 21.05 -13.59
N ARG A 396 -20.37 21.13 -14.47
CA ARG A 396 -21.52 20.22 -14.50
C ARG A 396 -21.28 19.11 -15.51
N PHE A 397 -21.00 17.90 -15.02
CA PHE A 397 -20.78 16.71 -15.81
C PHE A 397 -22.07 15.91 -15.97
N GLU A 398 -22.43 15.55 -17.20
CA GLU A 398 -23.53 14.62 -17.50
C GLU A 398 -22.97 13.22 -17.77
N ARG A 399 -23.52 12.20 -17.09
CA ARG A 399 -23.08 10.80 -17.19
C ARG A 399 -23.05 10.29 -18.63
N SER A 400 -24.07 10.61 -19.42
CA SER A 400 -24.23 10.15 -20.80
C SER A 400 -23.16 10.68 -21.76
N PHE A 401 -22.62 11.86 -21.48
CA PHE A 401 -21.51 12.42 -22.24
C PHE A 401 -20.16 11.99 -21.66
N PHE A 402 -20.01 12.09 -20.33
CA PHE A 402 -18.79 11.72 -19.61
C PHE A 402 -18.35 10.28 -19.89
N SER A 403 -19.30 9.33 -19.91
CA SER A 403 -19.01 7.90 -20.18
C SER A 403 -18.43 7.61 -21.57
N LYS A 404 -18.46 8.57 -22.50
CA LYS A 404 -17.89 8.44 -23.85
C LYS A 404 -16.47 9.01 -23.95
N LEU A 405 -15.98 9.68 -22.91
CA LEU A 405 -14.66 10.28 -22.91
C LEU A 405 -13.58 9.22 -22.73
N ASN A 406 -12.45 9.41 -23.42
CA ASN A 406 -11.21 8.71 -23.12
C ASN A 406 -10.42 9.52 -22.10
N THR A 407 -10.73 9.33 -20.81
CA THR A 407 -10.12 10.09 -19.71
C THR A 407 -8.61 9.90 -19.59
N LYS A 408 -8.03 8.83 -20.16
CA LYS A 408 -6.57 8.59 -20.11
C LYS A 408 -5.76 9.41 -21.12
N ALA A 409 -6.42 10.02 -22.10
CA ALA A 409 -5.78 10.82 -23.15
C ALA A 409 -6.43 12.20 -23.27
N LEU A 410 -7.02 12.66 -22.17
CA LEU A 410 -7.85 13.86 -22.12
C LEU A 410 -6.99 15.04 -21.69
N GLU A 411 -7.07 16.16 -22.39
CA GLU A 411 -6.50 17.43 -21.91
C GLU A 411 -7.55 18.14 -21.05
N PRO A 412 -7.50 18.07 -19.69
CA PRO A 412 -8.61 18.45 -18.83
C PRO A 412 -9.06 19.89 -18.99
N THR A 413 -8.12 20.83 -19.11
CA THR A 413 -8.40 22.26 -19.30
C THR A 413 -9.13 22.57 -20.61
N GLU A 414 -8.97 21.75 -21.64
CA GLU A 414 -9.69 21.90 -22.91
C GLU A 414 -10.98 21.08 -22.92
N ALA A 415 -10.96 19.89 -22.32
CA ALA A 415 -12.12 19.02 -22.26
C ALA A 415 -13.27 19.60 -21.43
N ILE A 416 -13.00 20.36 -20.36
CA ILE A 416 -14.04 21.06 -19.60
C ILE A 416 -14.90 21.98 -20.47
N ARG A 417 -14.38 22.48 -21.61
CA ARG A 417 -15.12 23.35 -22.52
C ARG A 417 -16.29 22.66 -23.20
N GLY A 418 -16.28 21.32 -23.23
CA GLY A 418 -17.40 20.51 -23.71
C GLY A 418 -18.58 20.41 -22.73
N PHE A 419 -18.42 20.94 -21.52
CA PHE A 419 -19.42 20.91 -20.45
C PHE A 419 -19.90 22.32 -20.11
N GLU A 420 -21.01 22.41 -19.38
CA GLU A 420 -21.33 23.65 -18.67
C GLU A 420 -20.34 23.84 -17.53
N HIS A 421 -19.61 24.95 -17.55
CA HIS A 421 -18.50 25.20 -16.62
C HIS A 421 -18.36 26.68 -16.30
N ARG A 422 -17.78 26.95 -15.13
CA ARG A 422 -17.22 28.24 -14.71
C ARG A 422 -15.75 28.01 -14.39
N PHE A 423 -14.89 28.32 -15.34
CA PHE A 423 -13.44 28.20 -15.21
C PHE A 423 -12.77 29.30 -16.03
N GLU A 424 -12.24 30.31 -15.35
CA GLU A 424 -11.69 31.49 -15.99
C GLU A 424 -10.29 31.82 -15.46
N PRO A 425 -9.21 31.40 -16.15
CA PRO A 425 -7.89 31.88 -15.82
C PRO A 425 -7.71 33.36 -16.24
N TYR A 426 -6.95 34.12 -15.45
CA TYR A 426 -6.39 35.42 -15.85
C TYR A 426 -5.37 35.25 -16.99
N ALA A 427 -4.97 36.36 -17.63
CA ALA A 427 -3.95 36.33 -18.69
C ALA A 427 -2.58 35.78 -18.25
N ASP A 428 -2.28 35.87 -16.96
CA ASP A 428 -1.07 35.31 -16.33
C ASP A 428 -1.24 33.83 -15.90
N GLY A 429 -2.41 33.25 -16.14
CA GLY A 429 -2.77 31.86 -15.86
C GLY A 429 -3.34 31.61 -14.45
N ARG A 430 -3.34 32.60 -13.54
CA ARG A 430 -3.94 32.41 -12.21
C ARG A 430 -5.45 32.19 -12.33
N LEU A 431 -6.01 31.30 -11.52
CA LEU A 431 -7.45 31.03 -11.55
C LEU A 431 -8.24 32.14 -10.83
N LYS A 432 -9.25 32.69 -11.51
CA LYS A 432 -10.17 33.67 -10.92
C LYS A 432 -11.08 33.01 -9.89
N THR A 433 -11.49 33.81 -8.91
CA THR A 433 -12.61 33.44 -8.03
C THR A 433 -13.90 33.47 -8.83
N ILE A 434 -14.75 32.46 -8.63
CA ILE A 434 -16.04 32.27 -9.29
C ILE A 434 -17.15 32.02 -8.26
N GLU A 435 -18.40 32.14 -8.68
CA GLU A 435 -19.52 31.52 -7.97
C GLU A 435 -19.74 30.10 -8.54
N PRO A 436 -19.96 29.06 -7.74
CA PRO A 436 -20.24 27.70 -8.24
C PRO A 436 -21.61 27.60 -8.97
N LEU A 437 -21.76 26.58 -9.82
CA LEU A 437 -22.88 26.37 -10.76
C LEU A 437 -24.22 25.94 -10.14
#